data_AF-A0A291DYF6-F1
#
_entry.id   AF-A0A291DYF6-F1
#
_cell.length_a   1.000
_cell.length_b   1.000
_cell.length_c   1.000
_cell.angle_alpha   90.00
_cell.angle_beta   90.00
_cell.angle_gamma   90.00
#
_symmetry.space_group_name_H-M   'P 1'
#
loop_
_entity.id
_entity.type
_entity.pdbx_description
1 polymer ?
#
loop_
_entity_poly.entity_id
_entity_poly.type
_entity_poly.pdbx_seq_one_letter_code
_entity_poly.pdbx_strand_id
1 'polypeptide(L)' 'MKPLIDPIGTADGLFHGKNTQTGELATIVTPKYANDNQAAMLSTQREILTILTAAGIKPNEATNDQFLTALKKSF' A
#
# COMPACT_ATOMS: atom_id res chain seq x y z
N MET A 1 2.16 10.81 6.02
CA MET A 1 1.48 9.82 5.13
C MET A 1 1.96 10.05 3.71
N LYS A 2 2.40 8.98 3.03
CA LYS A 2 2.80 9.08 1.61
C LYS A 2 1.57 9.37 0.72
N PRO A 3 1.74 10.01 -0.45
CA PRO A 3 0.78 9.85 -1.55
C PRO A 3 0.48 8.36 -1.79
N LEU A 4 -0.63 8.07 -2.47
CA LEU A 4 -0.98 6.68 -2.79
C LEU A 4 0.25 5.98 -3.40
N ILE A 5 0.69 4.90 -2.77
CA ILE A 5 1.89 4.19 -3.20
C ILE A 5 1.60 3.54 -4.55
N ASP A 6 2.58 3.60 -5.47
CA ASP A 6 2.45 2.93 -6.75
C ASP A 6 2.44 1.40 -6.55
N PRO A 7 1.63 0.67 -7.34
CA PRO A 7 1.78 -0.78 -7.44
C PRO A 7 3.20 -1.16 -7.89
N ILE A 8 3.55 -2.44 -7.76
CA ILE A 8 4.77 -2.99 -8.35
C ILE A 8 4.87 -2.62 -9.84
N GLY A 9 6.06 -2.22 -10.30
CA GLY A 9 6.27 -1.62 -11.63
C GLY A 9 6.22 -2.58 -12.83
N THR A 10 5.36 -3.60 -12.80
CA THR A 10 5.08 -4.45 -13.96
C THR A 10 3.99 -3.82 -14.84
N ALA A 11 3.83 -4.31 -16.07
CA ALA A 11 2.88 -3.74 -17.03
C ALA A 11 1.43 -3.76 -16.55
N ASP A 12 1.06 -4.76 -15.72
CA ASP A 12 -0.27 -4.91 -15.12
C ASP A 12 -0.31 -4.52 -13.64
N GLY A 13 0.81 -4.06 -13.06
CA GLY A 13 0.89 -3.71 -11.65
C GLY A 13 0.84 -4.89 -10.68
N LEU A 14 1.09 -6.11 -11.16
CA LEU A 14 1.05 -7.35 -10.37
C LEU A 14 2.41 -8.04 -10.27
N PHE A 15 2.64 -8.71 -9.16
CA PHE A 15 3.75 -9.65 -9.01
C PHE A 15 3.47 -10.88 -9.88
N HIS A 16 4.52 -11.40 -10.52
CA HIS A 16 4.51 -12.66 -11.29
C HIS A 16 5.60 -13.60 -10.74
N GLY A 17 5.38 -14.91 -10.87
CA GLY A 17 6.34 -15.91 -10.40
C GLY A 17 7.55 -16.03 -11.32
N LYS A 18 8.72 -16.41 -10.78
CA LYS A 18 9.88 -16.82 -11.59
C LYS A 18 9.66 -18.20 -12.20
N ASN A 19 10.21 -18.42 -13.40
CA ASN A 19 10.43 -19.75 -13.97
C ASN A 19 11.53 -20.48 -13.17
N THR A 20 11.29 -21.73 -12.79
CA THR A 20 12.02 -22.48 -11.76
C THR A 20 13.18 -23.31 -12.32
N GLN A 21 14.41 -22.82 -12.17
CA GLN A 21 15.65 -23.60 -12.34
C GLN A 21 16.54 -23.37 -11.11
N THR A 22 16.40 -24.16 -10.03
CA THR A 22 17.47 -24.39 -9.01
C THR A 22 17.07 -25.40 -7.93
N GLY A 23 15.79 -25.49 -7.54
CA GLY A 23 15.31 -26.57 -6.64
C GLY A 23 15.67 -26.46 -5.15
N GLU A 24 16.15 -25.32 -4.66
CA GLU A 24 16.40 -25.13 -3.22
C GLU A 24 15.13 -24.81 -2.41
N LEU A 25 15.08 -25.23 -1.14
CA LEU A 25 14.00 -24.89 -0.19
C LEU A 25 14.11 -23.43 0.24
N ALA A 26 13.34 -22.57 -0.44
CA ALA A 26 13.02 -21.23 0.03
C ALA A 26 11.51 -21.15 0.33
N THR A 27 11.11 -20.39 1.36
CA THR A 27 9.72 -19.96 1.49
C THR A 27 9.42 -19.00 0.34
N ILE A 28 8.91 -19.52 -0.76
CA ILE A 28 8.58 -18.73 -1.95
C ILE A 28 7.39 -17.84 -1.59
N VAL A 29 7.59 -16.52 -1.59
CA VAL A 29 6.48 -15.57 -1.59
C VAL A 29 5.75 -15.73 -2.92
N THR A 30 4.55 -16.31 -2.88
CA THR A 30 3.77 -16.52 -4.10
C THR A 30 3.28 -15.19 -4.65
N PRO A 31 3.12 -15.06 -5.99
CA PRO A 31 2.47 -13.91 -6.60
C PRO A 31 1.13 -13.57 -5.96
N LYS A 32 0.32 -14.59 -5.66
CA LYS A 32 -0.96 -14.41 -4.96
C LYS A 32 -0.78 -13.71 -3.62
N TYR A 33 0.10 -14.23 -2.76
CA TYR A 33 0.33 -13.63 -1.45
C TYR A 33 0.82 -12.18 -1.57
N ALA A 34 1.77 -11.91 -2.48
CA ALA A 34 2.29 -10.56 -2.69
C ALA A 34 1.21 -9.59 -3.22
N ASN A 35 0.40 -10.03 -4.19
CA ASN A 35 -0.68 -9.24 -4.75
C ASN A 35 -1.79 -8.98 -3.73
N ASP A 36 -2.16 -9.96 -2.91
CA ASP A 36 -3.17 -9.80 -1.84
C ASP A 36 -2.69 -8.77 -0.81
N ASN A 37 -1.42 -8.82 -0.40
CA ASN A 37 -0.86 -7.84 0.54
C ASN A 37 -0.75 -6.43 -0.07
N GLN A 38 -0.34 -6.32 -1.33
CA GLN A 38 -0.33 -5.04 -2.05
C GLN A 38 -1.75 -4.46 -2.14
N ALA A 39 -2.74 -5.28 -2.50
CA ALA A 39 -4.13 -4.85 -2.59
C ALA A 39 -4.67 -4.36 -1.23
N ALA A 40 -4.41 -5.11 -0.16
CA ALA A 40 -4.81 -4.73 1.20
C ALA A 40 -4.16 -3.40 1.62
N MET A 41 -2.85 -3.24 1.42
CA MET A 41 -2.13 -2.01 1.76
C MET A 41 -2.67 -0.81 1.00
N LEU A 42 -2.85 -0.93 -0.32
CA LEU A 42 -3.41 0.14 -1.14
C LEU A 42 -4.85 0.47 -0.77
N SER A 43 -5.67 -0.54 -0.44
CA SER A 43 -7.05 -0.33 0.03
C SER A 43 -7.09 0.47 1.31
N THR A 44 -6.33 0.07 2.34
CA THR A 44 -6.24 0.80 3.61
C THR A 44 -5.70 2.21 3.42
N GLN A 45 -4.68 2.38 2.56
CA GLN A 45 -4.14 3.71 2.30
C GLN A 45 -5.19 4.64 1.65
N ARG A 46 -6.01 4.14 0.71
CA ARG A 46 -7.09 4.93 0.08
C ARG A 46 -8.15 5.38 1.09
N GLU A 47 -8.56 4.51 2.01
CA GLU A 47 -9.48 4.86 3.11
C GLU A 47 -8.92 6.00 3.96
N ILE A 48 -7.66 5.89 4.39
CA ILE A 48 -7.02 6.94 5.20
C ILE A 48 -6.88 8.25 4.40
N LEU A 49 -6.45 8.18 3.13
CA LEU A 49 -6.35 9.37 2.27
C LEU A 49 -7.70 10.07 2.08
N THR A 50 -8.80 9.31 2.05
CA THR A 50 -10.16 9.86 1.96
C THR A 50 -10.50 10.65 3.23
N ILE A 51 -10.19 10.12 4.41
CA ILE A 51 -10.39 10.82 5.70
C ILE A 51 -9.54 12.09 5.78
N LEU A 52 -8.27 12.02 5.38
CA LEU A 52 -7.38 13.18 5.31
C LEU A 52 -7.95 14.27 4.40
N THR A 53 -8.43 13.88 3.22
CA THR A 53 -9.02 14.80 2.24
C THR A 53 -10.27 15.47 2.78
N ALA A 54 -11.17 14.70 3.43
CA ALA A 54 -12.36 15.23 4.08
C ALA A 54 -12.02 16.24 5.19
N ALA A 55 -10.91 16.05 5.90
CA ALA A 55 -10.39 16.98 6.91
C ALA A 55 -9.59 18.17 6.33
N GLY A 56 -9.49 18.29 5.00
CA GLY A 56 -8.72 19.34 4.31
C GLY A 56 -7.20 19.21 4.47
N ILE A 57 -6.70 18.02 4.82
CA ILE A 57 -5.28 17.75 5.06
C ILE A 57 -4.68 17.09 3.82
N LYS A 58 -3.67 17.73 3.24
CA LYS A 58 -2.86 17.12 2.16
C LYS A 58 -1.85 16.13 2.75
N PRO A 59 -1.71 14.92 2.20
CA PRO A 59 -0.69 13.96 2.63
C PRO A 59 0.73 14.54 2.53
N ASN A 60 1.55 14.30 3.54
CA ASN A 60 2.94 14.72 3.60
C ASN A 60 3.80 13.59 4.18
N GLU A 61 4.79 13.12 3.43
CA GLU A 61 5.65 12.01 3.87
C GLU A 61 6.46 12.38 5.13
N ALA A 62 6.81 13.64 5.29
CA ALA A 62 7.58 14.12 6.44
C ALA A 62 6.74 14.24 7.73
N THR A 63 5.45 13.94 7.68
CA THR A 63 4.53 14.09 8.81
C THR A 63 3.86 12.75 9.16
N ASN A 64 3.94 12.37 10.44
CA ASN A 64 3.54 11.03 10.91
C ASN A 64 2.24 11.01 11.75
N ASP A 65 1.61 12.17 12.00
CA ASP A 65 0.42 12.31 12.84
C ASP A 65 -0.82 12.81 12.07
N GLN A 66 -0.74 12.89 10.74
CA GLN A 66 -1.79 13.47 9.90
C GLN A 66 -3.13 12.76 10.03
N PHE A 67 -3.12 11.42 10.19
CA PHE A 67 -4.34 10.65 10.39
C PHE A 67 -4.98 10.96 11.74
N LEU A 68 -4.20 10.98 12.82
CA LEU A 68 -4.70 11.39 14.14
C LEU A 68 -5.24 12.82 14.11
N THR A 69 -4.54 13.73 13.43
CA THR A 69 -4.98 15.12 13.24
C THR A 69 -6.31 15.19 12.48
N ALA A 70 -6.50 14.37 11.45
CA ALA A 70 -7.76 14.30 10.72
C ALA A 70 -8.90 13.81 11.63
N LEU A 71 -8.67 12.73 12.37
CA LEU A 71 -9.67 12.18 13.30
C LEU A 71 -10.11 13.20 14.36
N LYS A 72 -9.16 13.94 14.94
CA LYS A 72 -9.43 15.01 15.92
C LYS A 72 -10.20 16.22 15.35
N LYS A 73 -10.28 16.36 14.03
CA LYS A 73 -11.09 17.41 13.38
C LYS A 73 -12.50 16.95 13.05
N SER A 74 -12.72 15.63 12.96
CA SER A 74 -13.99 15.02 12.56
C SER A 74 -14.93 14.76 13.74
N PHE A 75 -14.42 14.77 14.96
CA PHE A 75 -15.14 14.60 16.23
C PHE A 75 -14.67 15.66 17.22
#